data_AF-A0A562FQJ7-F1
#
_entry.id   AF-A0A562FQJ7-F1
#
_cell.length_a   1.000
_cell.length_b   1.000
_cell.length_c   1.000
_cell.angle_alpha   90.00
_cell.angle_beta   90.00
_cell.angle_gamma   90.00
#
_symmetry.space_group_name_H-M   'P 1'
#
loop_
_entity.id
_entity.type
_entity.pdbx_description
1 polymer ?
#
loop_
_entity_poly.entity_id
_entity_poly.type
_entity_poly.pdbx_seq_one_letter_code
_entity_poly.pdbx_strand_id
1 'polypeptide(L)'
;MPNPFAIGPVASEGTDLAFTDPLTGLGNLRRFFDKIDRLIVERADDPAPFAIGILDLDGFKPINDLFGRKAGDDILQQVAMRLRAAMDPHSTVSRVGADEFAFLFPMVFSEEAVVERTNMLIEILSAPYDVGNRTARLSASAGCSLLFSCDENTETLVSKAETALYHAKRSGRGKVVVYTREMEEAAKRITRIEQALRRAVSAGEVEPFFQPIVDLRSRRVIGFEALARWTDRDLGFVPPDVFIPIAEERGIIGSLSQLLLEKATRAANQWPDELFLSFNLSPSQLVDQNTAYQVLSMLARNQFDPRRLEIEITETGLMTDASSAEKIISELRGVGMRISLDDFGTGQSSLGRLRDFQFDKLKIDRAFVSSILEDKPSEHIIRAILAMCEGLGMNVVAEGIETDAQAARLTEFGCTGGQGYLFGKPNNSELTMAFLHEVYGVKKRSRIAV
;
A
#
# COMPACT_ATOMS: atom_id res chain seq x y z
N MET A 1 79.72 -11.47 15.77
CA MET A 1 78.46 -10.83 16.19
C MET A 1 78.04 -9.80 15.16
N PRO A 2 76.83 -9.92 14.60
CA PRO A 2 76.07 -8.76 14.14
C PRO A 2 74.57 -8.77 14.55
N ASN A 3 74.13 -7.57 14.95
CA ASN A 3 72.81 -6.90 14.99
C ASN A 3 71.46 -7.69 15.18
N PRO A 4 70.64 -7.39 16.23
CA PRO A 4 69.40 -8.10 16.56
C PRO A 4 68.08 -7.47 16.05
N PHE A 5 68.08 -6.60 15.03
CA PHE A 5 66.84 -6.04 14.47
C PHE A 5 66.75 -6.24 12.96
N ALA A 6 66.10 -7.33 12.56
CA ALA A 6 65.55 -7.52 11.22
C ALA A 6 64.07 -7.84 11.37
N ILE A 7 63.22 -6.81 11.28
CA ILE A 7 61.77 -6.94 11.20
C ILE A 7 61.45 -7.35 9.76
N GLY A 8 60.89 -8.55 9.60
CA GLY A 8 60.40 -9.06 8.30
C GLY A 8 59.18 -8.27 7.82
N PRO A 9 58.90 -8.27 6.49
CA PRO A 9 57.84 -7.45 5.93
C PRO A 9 56.45 -7.98 6.34
N VAL A 10 55.58 -7.03 6.65
CA VAL A 10 54.19 -7.17 7.05
C VAL A 10 53.37 -7.77 5.90
N ALA A 11 52.76 -8.93 6.13
CA ALA A 11 51.72 -9.50 5.28
C ALA A 11 50.35 -9.22 5.90
N SER A 12 49.75 -8.05 5.64
CA SER A 12 48.38 -7.74 6.12
C SER A 12 47.57 -6.77 5.25
N GLU A 13 47.96 -6.49 3.99
CA GLU A 13 47.22 -5.51 3.15
C GLU A 13 46.19 -6.15 2.20
N GLY A 14 46.27 -7.45 1.91
CA GLY A 14 45.39 -8.12 0.93
C GLY A 14 44.04 -8.58 1.48
N THR A 15 43.94 -8.87 2.77
CA THR A 15 42.71 -9.37 3.41
C THR A 15 41.73 -8.25 3.76
N ASP A 16 42.19 -7.05 4.11
CA ASP A 16 41.33 -5.97 4.62
C ASP A 16 40.47 -5.31 3.51
N LEU A 17 40.96 -5.28 2.26
CA LEU A 17 40.23 -4.75 1.10
C LEU A 17 39.05 -5.62 0.68
N ALA A 18 39.15 -6.95 0.83
CA ALA A 18 38.09 -7.88 0.45
C ALA A 18 36.84 -7.82 1.36
N PHE A 19 36.99 -7.23 2.54
CA PHE A 19 35.97 -7.12 3.58
C PHE A 19 35.48 -5.68 3.80
N THR A 20 35.88 -4.73 2.95
CA THR A 20 35.60 -3.30 3.13
C THR A 20 34.85 -2.74 1.93
N ASP A 21 33.86 -1.89 2.18
CA ASP A 21 33.18 -1.12 1.14
C ASP A 21 34.09 0.04 0.70
N PRO A 22 34.48 0.14 -0.58
CA PRO A 22 35.45 1.14 -1.03
C PRO A 22 34.92 2.58 -0.96
N LEU A 23 33.60 2.79 -0.98
CA LEU A 23 33.02 4.13 -0.95
C LEU A 23 32.96 4.70 0.47
N THR A 24 32.48 3.90 1.43
CA THR A 24 32.23 4.34 2.81
C THR A 24 33.35 3.98 3.78
N GLY A 25 34.25 3.07 3.39
CA GLY A 25 35.28 2.51 4.26
C GLY A 25 34.73 1.68 5.42
N LEU A 26 33.43 1.33 5.41
CA LEU A 26 32.80 0.41 6.36
C LEU A 26 33.05 -1.04 5.99
N GLY A 27 32.69 -1.98 6.87
CA GLY A 27 32.60 -3.39 6.50
C GLY A 27 31.64 -3.60 5.33
N ASN A 28 31.91 -4.58 4.47
CA ASN A 28 30.95 -5.02 3.47
C ASN A 28 30.09 -6.18 4.00
N LEU A 29 29.14 -6.68 3.20
CA LEU A 29 28.28 -7.81 3.52
C LEU A 29 29.05 -9.03 4.06
N ARG A 30 30.21 -9.36 3.47
CA ARG A 30 31.02 -10.50 3.90
C ARG A 30 31.59 -10.28 5.31
N ARG A 31 31.99 -9.05 5.64
CA ARG A 31 32.51 -8.72 6.99
C ARG A 31 31.40 -8.82 8.02
N PHE A 32 30.20 -8.39 7.65
CA PHE A 32 29.04 -8.47 8.52
C PHE A 32 28.71 -9.92 8.86
N PHE A 33 28.63 -10.81 7.86
CA PHE A 33 28.38 -12.23 8.05
C PHE A 33 29.46 -12.90 8.90
N ASP A 34 30.74 -12.70 8.55
CA ASP A 34 31.87 -13.26 9.31
C ASP A 34 31.87 -12.81 10.80
N LYS A 35 31.46 -11.58 11.08
CA LYS A 35 31.35 -11.08 12.45
C LYS A 35 30.24 -11.76 13.25
N ILE A 36 29.10 -12.03 12.62
CA ILE A 36 27.98 -12.73 13.27
C ILE A 36 28.36 -14.20 13.50
N ASP A 37 28.89 -14.87 12.48
CA ASP A 37 29.32 -16.28 12.58
C ASP A 37 30.34 -16.46 13.72
N ARG A 38 31.34 -15.57 13.81
CA ARG A 38 32.31 -15.60 14.91
C ARG A 38 31.65 -15.38 16.27
N LEU A 39 30.74 -14.41 16.38
CA LEU A 39 30.07 -14.12 17.64
C LEU A 39 29.19 -15.30 18.11
N ILE A 40 28.53 -16.00 17.17
CA ILE A 40 27.76 -17.22 17.47
C ILE A 40 28.70 -18.32 17.99
N VAL A 41 29.83 -18.56 17.32
CA VAL A 41 30.81 -19.58 17.73
C VAL A 41 31.44 -19.24 19.08
N GLU A 42 31.83 -17.99 19.30
CA GLU A 42 32.41 -17.51 20.57
C GLU A 42 31.46 -17.69 21.76
N ARG A 43 30.14 -17.69 21.51
CA ARG A 43 29.09 -17.78 22.54
C ARG A 43 28.37 -19.11 22.58
N ALA A 44 28.90 -20.14 21.90
CA ALA A 44 28.30 -21.46 21.90
C ALA A 44 28.20 -22.05 23.33
N ASP A 45 29.22 -21.81 24.17
CA ASP A 45 29.29 -22.35 25.54
C ASP A 45 28.65 -21.43 26.61
N ASP A 46 28.63 -20.11 26.39
CA ASP A 46 28.00 -19.12 27.27
C ASP A 46 27.13 -18.14 26.46
N PRO A 47 25.84 -18.49 26.25
CA PRO A 47 24.93 -17.71 25.41
C PRO A 47 24.64 -16.33 26.01
N ALA A 48 25.27 -15.29 25.46
CA ALA A 48 24.90 -13.90 25.72
C ALA A 48 24.06 -13.34 24.56
N PRO A 49 22.92 -12.69 24.85
CA PRO A 49 22.04 -12.19 23.80
C PRO A 49 22.68 -11.03 23.04
N PHE A 50 22.47 -11.03 21.73
CA PHE A 50 22.90 -9.97 20.83
C PHE A 50 21.80 -9.65 19.83
N ALA A 51 21.90 -8.49 19.20
CA ALA A 51 20.95 -8.05 18.19
C ALA A 51 21.67 -7.66 16.91
N ILE A 52 21.04 -7.96 15.79
CA ILE A 52 21.43 -7.40 14.50
C ILE A 52 20.30 -6.55 13.93
N GLY A 53 20.63 -5.64 13.04
CA GLY A 53 19.62 -4.91 12.29
C GLY A 53 20.10 -4.51 10.92
N ILE A 54 19.13 -4.28 10.04
CA ILE A 54 19.31 -3.76 8.69
C ILE A 54 18.54 -2.44 8.62
N LEU A 55 19.22 -1.43 8.12
CA LEU A 55 18.77 -0.06 8.00
C LEU A 55 18.78 0.33 6.53
N ASP A 56 17.68 0.90 6.06
CA ASP A 56 17.51 1.37 4.70
C ASP A 56 17.19 2.87 4.69
N LEU A 57 17.82 3.61 3.78
CA LEU A 57 17.64 5.05 3.66
C LEU A 57 16.36 5.39 2.89
N ASP A 58 15.39 5.92 3.60
CA ASP A 58 14.11 6.33 3.04
C ASP A 58 14.27 7.52 2.08
N GLY A 59 13.91 7.32 0.81
CA GLY A 59 13.89 8.40 -0.19
C GLY A 59 15.26 8.70 -0.82
N PHE A 60 16.22 7.77 -0.74
CA PHE A 60 17.54 7.94 -1.35
C PHE A 60 17.51 8.02 -2.89
N LYS A 61 16.63 7.25 -3.55
CA LYS A 61 16.52 7.26 -5.02
C LYS A 61 16.13 8.62 -5.60
N PRO A 62 15.07 9.32 -5.13
CA PRO A 62 14.78 10.69 -5.56
C PRO A 62 15.95 11.67 -5.41
N ILE A 63 16.79 11.50 -4.40
CA ILE A 63 17.98 12.35 -4.19
C ILE A 63 18.99 12.11 -5.31
N ASN A 64 19.26 10.84 -5.66
CA ASN A 64 20.14 10.51 -6.79
C ASN A 64 19.62 11.06 -8.11
N ASP A 65 18.31 10.99 -8.33
CA ASP A 65 17.67 11.47 -9.55
C ASP A 65 17.72 13.01 -9.64
N LEU A 66 17.61 13.72 -8.50
CA LEU A 66 17.57 15.19 -8.46
C LEU A 66 18.96 15.86 -8.40
N PHE A 67 19.91 15.27 -7.66
CA PHE A 67 21.22 15.87 -7.39
C PHE A 67 22.38 15.13 -8.09
N GLY A 68 22.09 13.99 -8.73
CA GLY A 68 23.06 13.17 -9.44
C GLY A 68 23.81 12.19 -8.53
N ARG A 69 24.44 11.18 -9.15
CA ARG A 69 25.09 10.06 -8.43
C ARG A 69 26.18 10.50 -7.46
N LYS A 70 26.97 11.52 -7.82
CA LYS A 70 28.05 12.03 -6.97
C LYS A 70 27.53 12.57 -5.63
N ALA A 71 26.39 13.26 -5.66
CA ALA A 71 25.72 13.74 -4.45
C ALA A 71 25.22 12.59 -3.57
N GLY A 72 24.71 11.52 -4.17
CA GLY A 72 24.35 10.31 -3.44
C GLY A 72 25.54 9.64 -2.76
N ASP A 73 26.68 9.55 -3.47
CA ASP A 73 27.92 9.00 -2.91
C ASP A 73 28.40 9.81 -1.70
N ASP A 74 28.38 11.15 -1.79
CA ASP A 74 28.74 12.05 -0.69
C ASP A 74 27.80 11.86 0.53
N ILE A 75 26.51 11.65 0.30
CA ILE A 75 25.53 11.36 1.35
C ILE A 75 25.85 10.01 2.00
N LEU A 76 26.11 8.96 1.22
CA LEU A 76 26.42 7.63 1.75
C LEU A 76 27.69 7.65 2.61
N GLN A 77 28.68 8.45 2.24
CA GLN A 77 29.86 8.68 3.07
C GLN A 77 29.52 9.38 4.39
N GLN A 78 28.70 10.42 4.36
CA GLN A 78 28.24 11.11 5.57
C GLN A 78 27.40 10.19 6.48
N VAL A 79 26.51 9.38 5.92
CA VAL A 79 25.73 8.37 6.64
C VAL A 79 26.68 7.40 7.34
N ALA A 80 27.66 6.87 6.62
CA ALA A 80 28.65 5.95 7.19
C ALA A 80 29.46 6.58 8.32
N MET A 81 29.86 7.84 8.19
CA MET A 81 30.55 8.58 9.25
C MET A 81 29.68 8.76 10.49
N ARG A 82 28.42 9.17 10.31
CA ARG A 82 27.45 9.35 11.40
C ARG A 82 27.17 8.06 12.14
N LEU A 83 26.90 6.97 11.41
CA LEU A 83 26.69 5.65 11.99
C LEU A 83 27.92 5.19 12.76
N ARG A 84 29.12 5.33 12.19
CA ARG A 84 30.36 4.94 12.87
C ARG A 84 30.58 5.73 14.17
N ALA A 85 30.28 7.02 14.17
CA ALA A 85 30.43 7.88 15.34
C ALA A 85 29.39 7.60 16.44
N ALA A 86 28.21 7.11 16.06
CA ALA A 86 27.12 6.77 16.99
C ALA A 86 27.26 5.37 17.63
N MET A 87 28.12 4.51 17.08
CA MET A 87 28.28 3.14 17.52
C MET A 87 29.30 3.02 18.65
N ASP A 88 28.97 2.22 19.66
CA ASP A 88 29.92 1.81 20.70
C ASP A 88 31.11 1.03 20.10
N PRO A 89 32.29 1.00 20.76
CA PRO A 89 33.49 0.34 20.24
C PRO A 89 33.33 -1.16 19.94
N HIS A 90 32.36 -1.81 20.56
CA HIS A 90 32.08 -3.23 20.38
C HIS A 90 30.99 -3.48 19.31
N SER A 91 30.22 -2.45 18.97
CA SER A 91 29.20 -2.53 17.92
C SER A 91 29.85 -2.43 16.55
N THR A 92 29.26 -3.10 15.57
CA THR A 92 29.77 -3.08 14.19
C THR A 92 28.72 -2.50 13.27
N VAL A 93 29.15 -1.68 12.31
CA VAL A 93 28.31 -1.23 11.20
C VAL A 93 29.00 -1.53 9.87
N SER A 94 28.22 -2.02 8.92
CA SER A 94 28.65 -2.43 7.59
C SER A 94 27.67 -1.89 6.56
N ARG A 95 28.13 -1.69 5.33
CA ARG A 95 27.28 -1.42 4.18
C ARG A 95 27.02 -2.72 3.44
N VAL A 96 25.75 -3.08 3.30
CA VAL A 96 25.32 -4.39 2.78
C VAL A 96 24.68 -4.29 1.40
N GLY A 97 24.14 -3.12 1.05
CA GLY A 97 23.53 -2.85 -0.24
C GLY A 97 23.88 -1.46 -0.79
N ALA A 98 23.08 -0.99 -1.75
CA ALA A 98 23.27 0.32 -2.36
C ALA A 98 23.02 1.45 -1.35
N ASP A 99 21.86 1.43 -0.71
CA ASP A 99 21.38 2.35 0.32
C ASP A 99 21.06 1.64 1.64
N GLU A 100 21.56 0.42 1.79
CA GLU A 100 21.34 -0.43 2.96
C GLU A 100 22.61 -0.58 3.79
N PHE A 101 22.46 -0.38 5.09
CA PHE A 101 23.46 -0.56 6.13
C PHE A 101 23.01 -1.63 7.10
N ALA A 102 23.93 -2.43 7.61
CA ALA A 102 23.64 -3.41 8.65
C ALA A 102 24.48 -3.14 9.89
N PHE A 103 23.92 -3.38 11.06
CA PHE A 103 24.60 -3.20 12.33
C PHE A 103 24.44 -4.42 13.24
N LEU A 104 25.42 -4.60 14.12
CA LEU A 104 25.48 -5.65 15.13
C LEU A 104 25.71 -4.99 16.48
N PHE A 105 24.76 -5.18 17.40
CA PHE A 105 24.91 -4.87 18.80
C PHE A 105 25.29 -6.14 19.55
N PRO A 106 26.56 -6.29 19.96
CA PRO A 106 27.06 -7.55 20.51
C PRO A 106 26.46 -7.88 21.86
N MET A 107 25.84 -6.94 22.57
CA MET A 107 25.26 -7.20 23.89
C MET A 107 24.01 -6.36 24.09
N VAL A 108 22.86 -7.02 24.02
CA VAL A 108 21.55 -6.40 24.28
C VAL A 108 20.63 -7.43 24.92
N PHE A 109 19.96 -7.04 26.00
CA PHE A 109 19.17 -7.96 26.84
C PHE A 109 17.66 -7.81 26.68
N SER A 110 17.18 -6.80 25.95
CA SER A 110 15.75 -6.58 25.71
C SER A 110 15.50 -5.99 24.32
N GLU A 111 14.32 -6.28 23.77
CA GLU A 111 13.85 -5.68 22.51
C GLU A 111 13.76 -4.16 22.62
N GLU A 112 13.30 -3.65 23.78
CA GLU A 112 13.20 -2.22 24.08
C GLU A 112 14.55 -1.52 23.93
N ALA A 113 15.63 -2.13 24.43
CA ALA A 113 16.97 -1.56 24.31
C ALA A 113 17.46 -1.56 22.85
N VAL A 114 17.09 -2.56 22.04
CA VAL A 114 17.39 -2.56 20.60
C VAL A 114 16.64 -1.43 19.90
N VAL A 115 15.35 -1.27 20.20
CA VAL A 115 14.51 -0.22 19.62
C VAL A 115 15.03 1.16 19.99
N GLU A 116 15.36 1.40 21.25
CA GLU A 116 15.89 2.69 21.72
C GLU A 116 17.21 3.05 21.04
N ARG A 117 18.17 2.12 21.01
CA ARG A 117 19.46 2.33 20.33
C ARG A 117 19.29 2.58 18.84
N THR A 118 18.41 1.83 18.19
CA THR A 118 18.19 1.98 16.75
C THR A 118 17.44 3.27 16.42
N ASN A 119 16.49 3.70 17.25
CA ASN A 119 15.82 5.00 17.12
C ASN A 119 16.84 6.15 17.22
N MET A 120 17.81 6.06 18.12
CA MET A 120 18.90 7.04 18.22
C MET A 120 19.70 7.12 16.90
N LEU A 121 19.98 5.98 16.25
CA LEU A 121 20.64 5.97 14.94
C LEU A 121 19.78 6.67 13.88
N ILE A 122 18.48 6.39 13.83
CA ILE A 122 17.56 7.04 12.88
C ILE A 122 17.48 8.56 13.13
N GLU A 123 17.45 9.00 14.39
CA GLU A 123 17.43 10.41 14.75
C GLU A 123 18.71 11.13 14.27
N ILE A 124 19.87 10.51 14.49
CA ILE A 124 21.17 11.01 14.00
C ILE A 124 21.18 11.09 12.47
N LEU A 125 20.61 10.10 11.80
CA LEU A 125 20.49 10.08 10.35
C LEU A 125 19.47 11.09 9.81
N SER A 126 18.54 11.57 10.63
CA SER A 126 17.53 12.55 10.22
C SER A 126 18.07 13.99 10.15
N ALA A 127 19.28 14.23 10.68
CA ALA A 127 19.93 15.54 10.59
C ALA A 127 20.24 15.92 9.13
N PRO A 128 20.19 17.21 8.74
CA PRO A 128 20.44 17.65 7.36
C PRO A 128 21.81 17.22 6.83
N TYR A 129 21.89 16.87 5.54
CA TYR A 129 23.12 16.50 4.83
C TYR A 129 23.55 17.62 3.90
N ASP A 130 24.84 17.91 3.89
CA ASP A 130 25.41 18.91 2.99
C ASP A 130 25.77 18.26 1.66
N VAL A 131 25.20 18.80 0.59
CA VAL A 131 25.37 18.31 -0.78
C VAL A 131 25.81 19.49 -1.66
N GLY A 132 27.08 19.88 -1.51
CA GLY A 132 27.61 21.10 -2.12
C GLY A 132 26.99 22.36 -1.52
N ASN A 133 26.20 23.10 -2.31
CA ASN A 133 25.54 24.34 -1.89
C ASN A 133 24.08 24.15 -1.44
N ARG A 134 23.63 22.91 -1.25
CA ARG A 134 22.24 22.56 -0.90
C ARG A 134 22.21 21.63 0.30
N THR A 135 21.08 21.59 0.99
CA THR A 135 20.82 20.68 2.10
C THR A 135 19.77 19.64 1.70
N ALA A 136 20.02 18.38 2.05
CA ALA A 136 19.08 17.28 1.89
C ALA A 136 18.65 16.75 3.27
N ARG A 137 17.41 16.28 3.37
CA ARG A 137 16.93 15.51 4.53
C ARG A 137 16.50 14.15 4.05
N LEU A 138 16.92 13.13 4.77
CA LEU A 138 16.54 11.74 4.55
C LEU A 138 16.14 11.15 5.90
N SER A 139 15.27 10.15 5.84
CA SER A 139 14.91 9.32 6.98
C SER A 139 15.55 7.95 6.79
N ALA A 140 15.45 7.09 7.79
CA ALA A 140 15.82 5.70 7.66
C ALA A 140 14.80 4.80 8.35
N SER A 141 14.54 3.63 7.80
CA SER A 141 13.75 2.59 8.42
C SER A 141 14.66 1.43 8.79
N ALA A 142 14.40 0.76 9.91
CA ALA A 142 15.25 -0.31 10.40
C ALA A 142 14.44 -1.55 10.83
N GLY A 143 14.93 -2.72 10.45
CA GLY A 143 14.45 -4.02 10.91
C GLY A 143 15.52 -4.71 11.75
N CYS A 144 15.14 -5.20 12.94
CA CYS A 144 16.07 -5.82 13.88
C CYS A 144 15.69 -7.27 14.17
N SER A 145 16.67 -8.10 14.53
CA SER A 145 16.47 -9.46 15.03
C SER A 145 17.34 -9.66 16.27
N LEU A 146 16.74 -10.24 17.33
CA LEU A 146 17.44 -10.60 18.55
C LEU A 146 17.66 -12.11 18.60
N LEU A 147 18.85 -12.50 19.06
CA LEU A 147 19.18 -13.88 19.38
C LEU A 147 19.25 -14.02 20.91
N PHE A 148 18.43 -14.92 21.47
CA PHE A 148 18.43 -15.25 22.90
C PHE A 148 19.15 -16.56 23.23
N SER A 149 19.21 -17.52 22.28
CA SER A 149 19.90 -18.80 22.42
C SER A 149 20.52 -19.24 21.09
N CYS A 150 21.65 -19.97 21.16
CA CYS A 150 22.57 -20.23 20.04
C CYS A 150 22.09 -21.23 18.97
N ASP A 151 20.78 -21.44 18.82
CA ASP A 151 20.23 -22.44 17.88
C ASP A 151 20.02 -21.88 16.46
N GLU A 152 20.34 -20.61 16.23
CA GLU A 152 20.11 -19.93 14.95
C GLU A 152 21.43 -19.58 14.26
N ASN A 153 21.44 -19.67 12.94
CA ASN A 153 22.58 -19.28 12.12
C ASN A 153 22.44 -17.83 11.62
N THR A 154 23.54 -17.30 11.11
CA THR A 154 23.62 -15.94 10.56
C THR A 154 22.58 -15.67 9.48
N GLU A 155 22.36 -16.60 8.56
CA GLU A 155 21.37 -16.46 7.48
C GLU A 155 19.94 -16.28 8.02
N THR A 156 19.59 -17.05 9.05
CA THR A 156 18.28 -16.96 9.71
C THR A 156 18.11 -15.59 10.37
N LEU A 157 19.12 -15.12 11.11
CA LEU A 157 19.05 -13.81 11.77
C LEU A 157 18.91 -12.67 10.75
N VAL A 158 19.69 -12.71 9.67
CA VAL A 158 19.62 -11.70 8.60
C VAL A 158 18.24 -11.71 7.95
N SER A 159 17.71 -12.89 7.60
CA SER A 159 16.38 -13.01 7.01
C SER A 159 15.26 -12.50 7.95
N LYS A 160 15.41 -12.70 9.26
CA LYS A 160 14.50 -12.12 10.26
C LYS A 160 14.57 -10.60 10.30
N ALA A 161 15.78 -10.02 10.28
CA ALA A 161 15.97 -8.58 10.24
C ALA A 161 15.40 -7.95 8.94
N GLU A 162 15.58 -8.61 7.79
CA GLU A 162 14.97 -8.20 6.51
C GLU A 162 13.44 -8.23 6.58
N THR A 163 12.88 -9.29 7.17
CA THR A 163 11.42 -9.40 7.37
C THR A 163 10.90 -8.26 8.24
N ALA A 164 11.60 -7.93 9.33
CA ALA A 164 11.25 -6.80 10.18
C ALA A 164 11.37 -5.46 9.44
N LEU A 165 12.39 -5.28 8.61
CA LEU A 165 12.61 -4.07 7.82
C LEU A 165 11.48 -3.86 6.79
N TYR A 166 11.05 -4.94 6.14
CA TYR A 166 9.90 -4.91 5.23
C TYR A 166 8.64 -4.39 5.93
N HIS A 167 8.36 -4.91 7.13
CA HIS A 167 7.23 -4.45 7.95
C HIS A 167 7.40 -3.01 8.44
N ALA A 168 8.62 -2.59 8.79
CA ALA A 168 8.92 -1.19 9.12
C ALA A 168 8.49 -0.28 7.97
N LYS A 169 8.99 -0.53 6.75
CA LYS A 169 8.66 0.24 5.54
C LYS A 169 7.17 0.30 5.26
N ARG A 170 6.44 -0.81 5.45
CA ARG A 170 4.98 -0.87 5.22
C ARG A 170 4.18 -0.13 6.29
N SER A 171 4.61 -0.18 7.55
CA SER A 171 3.94 0.52 8.65
C SER A 171 4.17 2.03 8.65
N GLY A 172 5.09 2.52 7.82
CA GLY A 172 5.46 3.93 7.65
C GLY A 172 6.98 4.12 7.68
N ARG A 173 7.47 5.10 6.94
CA ARG A 173 8.91 5.46 6.90
C ARG A 173 9.38 5.98 8.26
N GLY A 174 10.68 5.85 8.55
CA GLY A 174 11.26 6.33 9.81
C GLY A 174 10.99 5.45 11.02
N LYS A 175 10.67 4.17 10.85
CA LYS A 175 10.29 3.26 11.93
C LYS A 175 11.34 2.20 12.20
N VAL A 176 11.46 1.81 13.46
CA VAL A 176 12.19 0.61 13.91
C VAL A 176 11.19 -0.48 14.21
N VAL A 177 11.45 -1.67 13.68
CA VAL A 177 10.66 -2.85 13.95
C VAL A 177 11.58 -3.99 14.35
N VAL A 178 11.25 -4.69 15.43
CA VAL A 178 11.94 -5.90 15.86
C VAL A 178 11.16 -7.10 15.35
N TYR A 179 11.87 -8.07 14.80
CA TYR A 179 11.30 -9.31 14.32
C TYR A 179 10.55 -10.04 15.44
N THR A 180 9.32 -10.44 15.16
CA THR A 180 8.59 -11.43 15.95
C THR A 180 8.15 -12.59 15.06
N ARG A 181 7.87 -13.74 15.66
CA ARG A 181 7.40 -14.92 14.92
C ARG A 181 6.08 -14.66 14.21
N GLU A 182 5.20 -13.86 14.80
CA GLU A 182 3.93 -13.45 14.20
C GLU A 182 4.15 -12.69 12.87
N MET A 183 5.23 -11.91 12.76
CA MET A 183 5.57 -11.18 11.54
C MET A 183 6.01 -12.10 10.40
N GLU A 184 6.74 -13.18 10.73
CA GLU A 184 7.14 -14.21 9.78
C GLU A 184 5.93 -15.00 9.29
N GLU A 185 5.05 -15.39 10.21
CA GLU A 185 3.80 -16.08 9.88
C GLU A 185 2.91 -15.19 9.00
N ALA A 186 2.84 -13.88 9.28
CA ALA A 186 2.15 -12.90 8.45
C ALA A 186 2.77 -12.77 7.05
N ALA A 187 4.10 -12.70 6.93
CA ALA A 187 4.80 -12.64 5.64
C ALA A 187 4.60 -13.91 4.80
N LYS A 188 4.70 -15.09 5.44
CA LYS A 188 4.38 -16.39 4.82
C LYS A 188 2.92 -16.47 4.39
N ARG A 189 2.00 -15.90 5.16
CA ARG A 189 0.58 -15.83 4.81
C ARG A 189 0.35 -14.93 3.58
N ILE A 190 0.96 -13.74 3.53
CA ILE A 190 0.88 -12.83 2.38
C ILE A 190 1.39 -13.51 1.11
N THR A 191 2.54 -14.20 1.19
CA THR A 191 3.12 -14.92 0.05
C THR A 191 2.19 -16.03 -0.45
N ARG A 192 1.57 -16.80 0.48
CA ARG A 192 0.57 -17.81 0.13
C ARG A 192 -0.66 -17.20 -0.55
N ILE A 193 -1.17 -16.08 -0.02
CA ILE A 193 -2.30 -15.34 -0.60
C ILE A 193 -1.93 -14.84 -2.00
N GLU A 194 -0.74 -14.27 -2.21
CA GLU A 194 -0.30 -13.79 -3.52
C GLU A 194 -0.29 -14.92 -4.56
N GLN A 195 0.35 -16.05 -4.24
CA GLN A 195 0.44 -17.19 -5.15
C GLN A 195 -0.94 -17.77 -5.47
N ALA A 196 -1.81 -17.88 -4.47
CA ALA A 196 -3.19 -18.30 -4.66
C ALA A 196 -3.97 -17.29 -5.52
N LEU A 197 -3.82 -15.99 -5.29
CA LEU A 197 -4.52 -14.94 -6.03
C LEU A 197 -4.11 -14.93 -7.51
N ARG A 198 -2.82 -15.08 -7.83
CA ARG A 198 -2.35 -15.19 -9.23
C ARG A 198 -3.03 -16.35 -9.98
N ARG A 199 -3.15 -17.50 -9.30
CA ARG A 199 -3.85 -18.68 -9.85
C ARG A 199 -5.35 -18.40 -10.01
N ALA A 200 -5.98 -17.85 -8.98
CA ALA A 200 -7.41 -17.52 -8.96
C ALA A 200 -7.80 -16.53 -10.07
N VAL A 201 -7.02 -15.47 -10.28
CA VAL A 201 -7.25 -14.50 -11.37
C VAL A 201 -7.12 -15.18 -12.73
N SER A 202 -6.11 -16.03 -12.91
CA SER A 202 -5.91 -16.77 -14.18
C SER A 202 -7.02 -17.80 -14.44
N ALA A 203 -7.54 -18.42 -13.39
CA ALA A 203 -8.63 -19.39 -13.44
C ALA A 203 -10.03 -18.72 -13.48
N GLY A 204 -10.10 -17.40 -13.30
CA GLY A 204 -11.37 -16.67 -13.24
C GLY A 204 -12.19 -16.97 -11.99
N GLU A 205 -11.56 -17.24 -10.84
CA GLU A 205 -12.23 -17.61 -9.58
C GLU A 205 -12.64 -16.40 -8.72
N VAL A 206 -12.11 -15.21 -9.01
CA VAL A 206 -12.54 -13.97 -8.33
C VAL A 206 -13.83 -13.48 -8.97
N GLU A 207 -14.83 -13.19 -8.15
CA GLU A 207 -16.19 -12.84 -8.58
C GLU A 207 -16.57 -11.41 -8.16
N PRO A 208 -17.28 -10.64 -9.00
CA PRO A 208 -17.88 -9.38 -8.57
C PRO A 208 -19.17 -9.66 -7.81
N PHE A 209 -19.31 -9.01 -6.66
CA PHE A 209 -20.57 -8.90 -5.93
C PHE A 209 -21.10 -7.48 -6.10
N PHE A 210 -22.41 -7.32 -6.12
CA PHE A 210 -23.07 -6.06 -6.42
C PHE A 210 -23.78 -5.54 -5.18
N GLN A 211 -23.41 -4.35 -4.72
CA GLN A 211 -24.09 -3.67 -3.62
C GLN A 211 -25.01 -2.57 -4.16
N PRO A 212 -26.29 -2.51 -3.76
CA PRO A 212 -27.22 -1.52 -4.27
C PRO A 212 -26.88 -0.11 -3.80
N ILE A 213 -26.96 0.84 -4.72
CA ILE A 213 -26.94 2.27 -4.48
C ILE A 213 -28.37 2.76 -4.70
N VAL A 214 -28.92 3.50 -3.73
CA VAL A 214 -30.31 3.96 -3.76
C VAL A 214 -30.42 5.48 -3.79
N ASP A 215 -31.52 5.97 -4.34
CA ASP A 215 -31.99 7.33 -4.07
C ASP A 215 -32.67 7.35 -2.68
N LEU A 216 -32.16 8.18 -1.76
CA LEU A 216 -32.59 8.20 -0.36
C LEU A 216 -34.04 8.65 -0.17
N ARG A 217 -34.55 9.51 -1.07
CA ARG A 217 -35.92 10.04 -1.00
C ARG A 217 -36.95 9.01 -1.46
N SER A 218 -36.72 8.40 -2.62
CA SER A 218 -37.64 7.44 -3.24
C SER A 218 -37.39 6.00 -2.80
N ARG A 219 -36.24 5.72 -2.17
CA ARG A 219 -35.75 4.38 -1.80
C ARG A 219 -35.59 3.43 -3.01
N ARG A 220 -35.58 3.96 -4.23
CA ARG A 220 -35.37 3.18 -5.45
C ARG A 220 -33.89 2.96 -5.70
N VAL A 221 -33.53 1.76 -6.14
CA VAL A 221 -32.17 1.44 -6.59
C VAL A 221 -31.87 2.21 -7.86
N ILE A 222 -30.77 2.95 -7.87
CA ILE A 222 -30.29 3.74 -9.01
C ILE A 222 -29.09 3.09 -9.71
N GLY A 223 -28.38 2.19 -9.03
CA GLY A 223 -27.24 1.47 -9.58
C GLY A 223 -26.67 0.47 -8.58
N PHE A 224 -25.56 -0.17 -8.95
CA PHE A 224 -24.83 -1.06 -8.06
C PHE A 224 -23.33 -0.82 -8.13
N GLU A 225 -22.66 -0.92 -7.00
CA GLU A 225 -21.20 -0.99 -6.93
C GLU A 225 -20.72 -2.44 -7.07
N ALA A 226 -19.75 -2.68 -7.94
CA ALA A 226 -19.08 -3.96 -8.07
C ALA A 226 -17.90 -4.08 -7.10
N LEU A 227 -18.03 -5.02 -6.17
CA LEU A 227 -17.07 -5.29 -5.12
C LEU A 227 -16.45 -6.68 -5.33
N ALA A 228 -15.13 -6.75 -5.37
CA ALA A 228 -14.41 -8.01 -5.54
C ALA A 228 -14.70 -8.97 -4.36
N ARG A 229 -14.92 -10.25 -4.64
CA ARG A 229 -15.00 -11.31 -3.64
C ARG A 229 -14.21 -12.52 -4.11
N TRP A 230 -13.45 -13.09 -3.18
CA TRP A 230 -12.62 -14.24 -3.46
C TRP A 230 -12.71 -15.25 -2.32
N THR A 231 -12.97 -16.50 -2.70
CA THR A 231 -12.90 -17.66 -1.82
C THR A 231 -11.94 -18.64 -2.45
N ASP A 232 -10.84 -18.89 -1.76
CA ASP A 232 -9.86 -19.90 -2.16
C ASP A 232 -10.20 -21.24 -1.50
N ARG A 233 -9.82 -22.34 -2.15
CA ARG A 233 -10.10 -23.70 -1.67
C ARG A 233 -9.41 -24.00 -0.33
N ASP A 234 -8.18 -23.52 -0.15
CA ASP A 234 -7.34 -23.84 1.00
C ASP A 234 -7.36 -22.70 2.05
N LEU A 235 -7.47 -21.44 1.61
CA LEU A 235 -7.50 -20.27 2.50
C LEU A 235 -8.92 -19.87 2.94
N GLY A 236 -9.96 -20.40 2.29
CA GLY A 236 -11.35 -20.00 2.52
C GLY A 236 -11.63 -18.59 1.98
N PHE A 237 -12.57 -17.89 2.62
CA PHE A 237 -12.91 -16.50 2.24
C PHE A 237 -11.76 -15.55 2.58
N VAL A 238 -11.23 -14.85 1.57
CA VAL A 238 -10.19 -13.84 1.75
C VAL A 238 -10.82 -12.45 1.56
N PRO A 239 -10.81 -11.57 2.59
CA PRO A 239 -11.40 -10.25 2.50
C PRO A 239 -10.70 -9.35 1.46
N PRO A 240 -11.44 -8.46 0.77
CA PRO A 240 -10.87 -7.48 -0.17
C PRO A 240 -9.75 -6.63 0.43
N ASP A 241 -9.94 -6.15 1.66
CA ASP A 241 -8.96 -5.34 2.41
C ASP A 241 -7.62 -6.07 2.63
N VAL A 242 -7.59 -7.39 2.43
CA VAL A 242 -6.36 -8.19 2.50
C VAL A 242 -5.76 -8.41 1.11
N PHE A 243 -6.55 -8.88 0.14
CA PHE A 243 -5.99 -9.29 -1.16
C PHE A 243 -5.85 -8.15 -2.18
N ILE A 244 -6.65 -7.07 -2.10
CA ILE A 244 -6.53 -5.92 -3.01
C ILE A 244 -5.18 -5.21 -2.81
N PRO A 245 -4.74 -4.86 -1.58
CA PRO A 245 -3.42 -4.26 -1.39
C PRO A 245 -2.29 -5.18 -1.88
N ILE A 246 -2.41 -6.50 -1.67
CA ILE A 246 -1.43 -7.47 -2.19
C ILE A 246 -1.44 -7.46 -3.72
N ALA A 247 -2.62 -7.37 -4.36
CA ALA A 247 -2.72 -7.31 -5.80
C ALA A 247 -2.04 -6.05 -6.38
N GLU A 248 -2.19 -4.91 -5.70
CA GLU A 248 -1.56 -3.64 -6.07
C GLU A 248 -0.03 -3.71 -5.91
N GLU A 249 0.45 -4.07 -4.71
CA GLU A 249 1.89 -4.17 -4.40
C GLU A 249 2.63 -5.16 -5.32
N ARG A 250 1.93 -6.22 -5.77
CA ARG A 250 2.53 -7.32 -6.56
C ARG A 250 2.20 -7.25 -8.05
N GLY A 251 1.57 -6.16 -8.51
CA GLY A 251 1.26 -5.92 -9.93
C GLY A 251 0.23 -6.88 -10.53
N ILE A 252 -0.62 -7.51 -9.71
CA ILE A 252 -1.72 -8.39 -10.13
C ILE A 252 -2.99 -7.57 -10.43
N ILE A 253 -3.11 -6.39 -9.82
CA ILE A 253 -4.32 -5.56 -9.84
C ILE A 253 -4.85 -5.28 -11.26
N GLY A 254 -4.00 -5.04 -12.25
CA GLY A 254 -4.45 -4.81 -13.63
C GLY A 254 -5.21 -6.01 -14.22
N SER A 255 -4.67 -7.22 -14.06
CA SER A 255 -5.34 -8.45 -14.52
C SER A 255 -6.60 -8.76 -13.72
N LEU A 256 -6.57 -8.49 -12.42
CA LEU A 256 -7.73 -8.66 -11.54
C LEU A 256 -8.87 -7.70 -11.91
N SER A 257 -8.57 -6.41 -12.08
CA SER A 257 -9.53 -5.39 -12.50
C SER A 257 -10.12 -5.71 -13.86
N GLN A 258 -9.32 -6.21 -14.81
CA GLN A 258 -9.80 -6.64 -16.11
C GLN A 258 -10.81 -7.79 -15.99
N LEU A 259 -10.49 -8.84 -15.23
CA LEU A 259 -11.38 -9.97 -14.98
C LEU A 259 -12.70 -9.52 -14.34
N LEU A 260 -12.61 -8.69 -13.30
CA LEU A 260 -13.78 -8.20 -12.57
C LEU A 260 -14.66 -7.30 -13.43
N LEU A 261 -14.08 -6.36 -14.18
CA LEU A 261 -14.82 -5.47 -15.06
C LEU A 261 -15.53 -6.24 -16.17
N GLU A 262 -14.88 -7.27 -16.74
CA GLU A 262 -15.48 -8.15 -17.74
C GLU A 262 -16.74 -8.83 -17.19
N LYS A 263 -16.63 -9.46 -16.01
CA LYS A 263 -17.76 -10.13 -15.37
C LYS A 263 -18.85 -9.15 -14.94
N ALA A 264 -18.48 -8.01 -14.38
CA ALA A 264 -19.40 -7.00 -13.89
C ALA A 264 -20.24 -6.38 -15.02
N THR A 265 -19.59 -5.99 -16.12
CA THR A 265 -20.29 -5.43 -17.29
C THR A 265 -21.17 -6.47 -17.99
N ARG A 266 -20.74 -7.73 -18.05
CA ARG A 266 -21.57 -8.83 -18.56
C ARG A 266 -22.82 -9.08 -17.70
N ALA A 267 -22.73 -8.95 -16.38
CA ALA A 267 -23.88 -9.01 -15.49
C ALA A 267 -24.79 -7.79 -15.69
N ALA A 268 -24.22 -6.59 -15.72
CA ALA A 268 -24.94 -5.33 -15.81
C ALA A 268 -25.69 -5.12 -17.14
N ASN A 269 -25.26 -5.76 -18.23
CA ASN A 269 -26.00 -5.81 -19.50
C ASN A 269 -27.40 -6.43 -19.37
N GLN A 270 -27.66 -7.20 -18.31
CA GLN A 270 -28.97 -7.80 -18.07
C GLN A 270 -29.87 -6.91 -17.19
N TRP A 271 -29.33 -5.82 -16.66
CA TRP A 271 -30.07 -4.88 -15.83
C TRP A 271 -30.87 -3.89 -16.69
N PRO A 272 -31.94 -3.29 -16.13
CA PRO A 272 -32.61 -2.14 -16.74
C PRO A 272 -31.63 -1.03 -17.15
N ASP A 273 -31.91 -0.36 -18.27
CA ASP A 273 -31.00 0.62 -18.88
C ASP A 273 -30.79 1.87 -18.02
N GLU A 274 -31.72 2.16 -17.11
CA GLU A 274 -31.60 3.26 -16.14
C GLU A 274 -30.58 2.98 -15.02
N LEU A 275 -30.20 1.72 -14.79
CA LEU A 275 -29.27 1.35 -13.73
C LEU A 275 -27.82 1.43 -14.21
N PHE A 276 -27.02 2.14 -13.43
CA PHE A 276 -25.57 2.23 -13.64
C PHE A 276 -24.82 1.16 -12.85
N LEU A 277 -23.62 0.83 -13.33
CA LEU A 277 -22.62 0.00 -12.68
C LEU A 277 -21.50 0.92 -12.19
N SER A 278 -21.17 0.85 -10.90
CA SER A 278 -20.00 1.52 -10.33
C SER A 278 -18.85 0.54 -10.20
N PHE A 279 -17.64 0.98 -10.55
CA PHE A 279 -16.44 0.13 -10.54
C PHE A 279 -15.21 0.89 -10.04
N ASN A 280 -14.56 0.35 -9.03
CA ASN A 280 -13.35 0.90 -8.42
C ASN A 280 -12.12 0.74 -9.31
N LEU A 281 -11.36 1.83 -9.49
CA LEU A 281 -10.10 1.85 -10.23
C LEU A 281 -8.94 2.15 -9.28
N SER A 282 -7.94 1.27 -9.26
CA SER A 282 -6.81 1.40 -8.33
C SER A 282 -5.90 2.60 -8.65
N PRO A 283 -5.19 3.16 -7.65
CA PRO A 283 -4.14 4.17 -7.84
C PRO A 283 -3.11 3.79 -8.90
N SER A 284 -2.68 2.53 -8.91
CA SER A 284 -1.67 2.04 -9.86
C SER A 284 -2.15 2.09 -11.33
N GLN A 285 -3.45 1.94 -11.56
CA GLN A 285 -4.04 2.03 -12.89
C GLN A 285 -4.22 3.49 -13.35
N LEU A 286 -4.31 4.45 -12.43
CA LEU A 286 -4.33 5.88 -12.77
C LEU A 286 -2.97 6.42 -13.24
N VAL A 287 -1.91 5.62 -13.13
CA VAL A 287 -0.57 5.95 -13.64
C VAL A 287 -0.31 5.29 -15.00
N ASP A 288 -0.98 4.16 -15.32
CA ASP A 288 -0.84 3.49 -16.62
C ASP A 288 -1.66 4.20 -17.71
N GLN A 289 -0.96 4.81 -18.67
CA GLN A 289 -1.60 5.52 -19.79
C GLN A 289 -2.43 4.61 -20.71
N ASN A 290 -2.31 3.28 -20.60
CA ASN A 290 -3.14 2.35 -21.34
C ASN A 290 -4.46 2.02 -20.65
N THR A 291 -4.68 2.45 -19.40
CA THR A 291 -5.88 2.09 -18.63
C THR A 291 -7.17 2.49 -19.34
N ALA A 292 -7.26 3.73 -19.86
CA ALA A 292 -8.46 4.16 -20.57
C ALA A 292 -8.74 3.28 -21.80
N TYR A 293 -7.71 2.99 -22.60
CA TYR A 293 -7.83 2.09 -23.75
C TYR A 293 -8.27 0.67 -23.35
N GLN A 294 -7.73 0.12 -22.25
CA GLN A 294 -8.09 -1.22 -21.76
C GLN A 294 -9.56 -1.27 -21.33
N VAL A 295 -10.03 -0.28 -20.56
CA VAL A 295 -11.43 -0.16 -20.13
C VAL A 295 -12.34 -0.05 -21.35
N LEU A 296 -12.06 0.86 -22.27
CA LEU A 296 -12.87 1.06 -23.49
C LEU A 296 -12.93 -0.20 -24.36
N SER A 297 -11.78 -0.87 -24.53
CA SER A 297 -11.70 -2.13 -25.28
C SER A 297 -12.55 -3.22 -24.63
N MET A 298 -12.60 -3.28 -23.30
CA MET A 298 -13.44 -4.23 -22.57
C MET A 298 -14.92 -3.94 -22.77
N LEU A 299 -15.34 -2.68 -22.62
CA LEU A 299 -16.74 -2.29 -22.82
C LEU A 299 -17.21 -2.57 -24.25
N ALA A 300 -16.36 -2.30 -25.24
CA ALA A 300 -16.66 -2.62 -26.63
C ALA A 300 -16.86 -4.12 -26.86
N ARG A 301 -16.00 -4.98 -26.29
CA ARG A 301 -16.14 -6.44 -26.38
C ARG A 301 -17.43 -6.94 -25.74
N ASN A 302 -17.83 -6.34 -24.61
CA ASN A 302 -19.05 -6.69 -23.90
C ASN A 302 -20.28 -5.94 -24.39
N GLN A 303 -20.16 -5.07 -25.40
CA GLN A 303 -21.24 -4.23 -25.91
C GLN A 303 -21.98 -3.45 -24.81
N PHE A 304 -21.23 -3.02 -23.78
CA PHE A 304 -21.78 -2.28 -22.64
C PHE A 304 -21.74 -0.77 -22.94
N ASP A 305 -22.85 -0.06 -22.65
CA ASP A 305 -22.93 1.38 -22.85
C ASP A 305 -22.01 2.12 -21.84
N PRO A 306 -20.97 2.85 -22.28
CA PRO A 306 -20.08 3.60 -21.39
C PRO A 306 -20.80 4.55 -20.45
N ARG A 307 -21.96 5.10 -20.86
CA ARG A 307 -22.74 6.05 -20.05
C ARG A 307 -23.38 5.42 -18.82
N ARG A 308 -23.46 4.09 -18.79
CA ARG A 308 -23.94 3.30 -17.66
C ARG A 308 -22.79 2.86 -16.74
N LEU A 309 -21.53 3.17 -17.07
CA LEU A 309 -20.39 2.89 -16.21
C LEU A 309 -20.01 4.15 -15.44
N GLU A 310 -19.86 3.98 -14.13
CA GLU A 310 -19.27 4.94 -13.23
C GLU A 310 -17.95 4.38 -12.71
N ILE A 311 -16.88 5.18 -12.82
CA ILE A 311 -15.56 4.81 -12.33
C ILE A 311 -15.32 5.52 -11.00
N GLU A 312 -15.04 4.74 -9.97
CA GLU A 312 -14.70 5.21 -8.64
C GLU A 312 -13.18 5.28 -8.49
N ILE A 313 -12.69 6.42 -8.01
CA ILE A 313 -11.27 6.63 -7.75
C ILE A 313 -11.06 7.23 -6.38
N THR A 314 -10.05 6.75 -5.67
CA THR A 314 -9.68 7.28 -4.37
C THR A 314 -8.86 8.57 -4.49
N GLU A 315 -8.91 9.40 -3.44
CA GLU A 315 -8.13 10.63 -3.36
C GLU A 315 -6.61 10.39 -3.52
N THR A 316 -6.09 9.34 -2.87
CA THR A 316 -4.67 8.97 -2.93
C THR A 316 -4.22 8.62 -4.35
N GLY A 317 -5.11 8.01 -5.15
CA GLY A 317 -4.84 7.70 -6.56
C GLY A 317 -4.56 8.94 -7.39
N LEU A 318 -5.33 10.01 -7.18
CA LEU A 318 -5.16 11.29 -7.87
C LEU A 318 -3.88 12.04 -7.48
N MET A 319 -3.36 11.80 -6.27
CA MET A 319 -2.17 12.50 -5.78
C MET A 319 -0.87 11.91 -6.31
N THR A 320 -0.87 10.64 -6.71
CA THR A 320 0.35 9.91 -7.09
C THR A 320 0.94 10.47 -8.40
N ASP A 321 0.12 10.65 -9.44
CA ASP A 321 0.47 11.34 -10.68
C ASP A 321 -0.76 12.05 -11.26
N ALA A 322 -0.92 13.32 -10.91
CA ALA A 322 -2.08 14.11 -11.31
C ALA A 322 -2.22 14.26 -12.83
N SER A 323 -1.09 14.34 -13.55
CA SER A 323 -1.09 14.58 -14.99
C SER A 323 -1.57 13.36 -15.77
N SER A 324 -1.11 12.18 -15.37
CA SER A 324 -1.56 10.91 -15.95
C SER A 324 -3.03 10.65 -15.60
N ALA A 325 -3.42 10.90 -14.34
CA ALA A 325 -4.80 10.73 -13.89
C ALA A 325 -5.77 11.64 -14.66
N GLU A 326 -5.44 12.92 -14.85
CA GLU A 326 -6.27 13.88 -15.60
C GLU A 326 -6.53 13.42 -17.03
N LYS A 327 -5.48 12.93 -17.71
CA LYS A 327 -5.59 12.43 -19.08
C LYS A 327 -6.53 11.22 -19.14
N ILE A 328 -6.34 10.23 -18.27
CA ILE A 328 -7.18 9.02 -18.22
C ILE A 328 -8.64 9.39 -17.94
N ILE A 329 -8.87 10.24 -16.93
CA ILE A 329 -10.21 10.73 -16.56
C ILE A 329 -10.87 11.45 -17.75
N SER A 330 -10.14 12.34 -18.43
CA SER A 330 -10.64 13.05 -19.61
C SER A 330 -11.01 12.10 -20.76
N GLU A 331 -10.21 11.06 -21.00
CA GLU A 331 -10.48 10.06 -22.05
C GLU A 331 -11.73 9.23 -21.72
N LEU A 332 -11.89 8.79 -20.47
CA LEU A 332 -13.07 8.03 -20.01
C LEU A 332 -14.34 8.89 -20.04
N ARG A 333 -14.27 10.15 -19.60
CA ARG A 333 -15.41 11.09 -19.70
C ARG A 333 -15.72 11.48 -21.13
N GLY A 334 -14.73 11.53 -22.02
CA GLY A 334 -14.91 11.82 -23.44
C GLY A 334 -15.86 10.86 -24.16
N VAL A 335 -16.06 9.64 -23.63
CA VAL A 335 -17.04 8.66 -24.13
C VAL A 335 -18.33 8.61 -23.31
N GLY A 336 -18.48 9.48 -22.31
CA GLY A 336 -19.68 9.63 -21.50
C GLY A 336 -19.71 8.84 -20.19
N MET A 337 -18.60 8.24 -19.74
CA MET A 337 -18.53 7.64 -18.40
C MET A 337 -18.62 8.71 -17.31
N ARG A 338 -19.16 8.32 -16.16
CA ARG A 338 -19.16 9.16 -14.95
C ARG A 338 -17.97 8.85 -14.08
N ILE A 339 -17.45 9.86 -13.40
CA ILE A 339 -16.32 9.71 -12.48
C ILE A 339 -16.77 10.11 -11.07
N SER A 340 -16.58 9.21 -10.13
CA SER A 340 -16.88 9.40 -8.72
C SER A 340 -15.60 9.42 -7.90
N LEU A 341 -15.51 10.37 -6.97
CA LEU A 341 -14.45 10.39 -5.97
C LEU A 341 -14.87 9.55 -4.76
N ASP A 342 -14.06 8.58 -4.39
CA ASP A 342 -14.30 7.65 -3.29
C ASP A 342 -13.48 7.97 -2.03
N ASP A 343 -13.94 7.47 -0.87
CA ASP A 343 -13.33 7.62 0.46
C ASP A 343 -13.02 9.06 0.90
N PHE A 344 -13.85 10.03 0.48
CA PHE A 344 -13.57 11.45 0.73
C PHE A 344 -13.59 11.80 2.24
N GLY A 345 -12.54 12.49 2.70
CA GLY A 345 -12.42 13.01 4.07
C GLY A 345 -11.48 12.23 5.00
N THR A 346 -10.92 11.11 4.55
CA THR A 346 -9.96 10.30 5.34
C THR A 346 -8.49 10.67 5.09
N GLY A 347 -8.22 11.50 4.07
CA GLY A 347 -6.88 11.90 3.61
C GLY A 347 -6.57 13.41 3.71
N GLN A 348 -5.40 13.80 3.19
CA GLN A 348 -4.97 15.21 3.11
C GLN A 348 -5.61 15.92 1.90
N SER A 349 -6.93 16.12 1.92
CA SER A 349 -7.65 16.65 0.77
C SER A 349 -7.20 18.06 0.40
N SER A 350 -6.77 18.25 -0.85
CA SER A 350 -6.62 19.58 -1.43
C SER A 350 -7.93 19.96 -2.13
N LEU A 351 -8.75 20.79 -1.47
CA LEU A 351 -9.97 21.39 -2.04
C LEU A 351 -9.73 22.03 -3.41
N GLY A 352 -8.53 22.53 -3.66
CA GLY A 352 -8.14 23.07 -4.97
C GLY A 352 -8.24 22.04 -6.10
N ARG A 353 -7.90 20.78 -5.83
CA ARG A 353 -7.93 19.71 -6.86
C ARG A 353 -9.34 19.28 -7.20
N LEU A 354 -10.26 19.25 -6.23
CA LEU A 354 -11.69 19.00 -6.51
C LEU A 354 -12.28 19.98 -7.53
N ARG A 355 -11.76 21.21 -7.58
CA ARG A 355 -12.17 22.20 -8.58
C ARG A 355 -11.53 21.94 -9.94
N ASP A 356 -10.26 21.53 -9.95
CA ASP A 356 -9.50 21.37 -11.18
C ASP A 356 -9.91 20.09 -11.94
N PHE A 357 -10.35 19.05 -11.21
CA PHE A 357 -10.92 17.82 -11.79
C PHE A 357 -12.45 17.90 -11.87
N GLN A 358 -13.01 17.51 -13.01
CA GLN A 358 -14.46 17.46 -13.20
C GLN A 358 -15.04 16.12 -12.75
N PHE A 359 -15.39 16.03 -11.47
CA PHE A 359 -16.11 14.89 -10.91
C PHE A 359 -17.62 15.02 -11.10
N ASP A 360 -18.30 13.89 -11.31
CA ASP A 360 -19.76 13.84 -11.41
C ASP A 360 -20.41 13.50 -10.06
N LYS A 361 -19.66 12.82 -9.18
CA LYS A 361 -20.12 12.35 -7.88
C LYS A 361 -19.00 12.32 -6.83
N LEU A 362 -19.38 12.43 -5.56
CA LEU A 362 -18.53 12.19 -4.39
C LEU A 362 -19.20 11.21 -3.44
N LYS A 363 -18.45 10.22 -2.97
CA LYS A 363 -18.87 9.25 -1.94
C LYS A 363 -18.31 9.67 -0.58
N ILE A 364 -19.20 9.81 0.41
CA ILE A 364 -18.84 10.12 1.80
C ILE A 364 -18.54 8.81 2.52
N ASP A 365 -17.33 8.70 3.07
CA ASP A 365 -16.87 7.51 3.78
C ASP A 365 -17.76 7.16 5.00
N ARG A 366 -17.87 5.86 5.26
CA ARG A 366 -18.67 5.30 6.35
C ARG A 366 -18.28 5.82 7.74
N ALA A 367 -17.03 6.25 7.96
CA ALA A 367 -16.58 6.72 9.26
C ALA A 367 -17.37 7.97 9.71
N PHE A 368 -17.71 8.86 8.77
CA PHE A 368 -18.54 10.04 9.07
C PHE A 368 -20.03 9.68 9.21
N VAL A 369 -20.52 8.73 8.40
CA VAL A 369 -21.94 8.34 8.40
C VAL A 369 -22.30 7.56 9.66
N SER A 370 -21.42 6.70 10.14
CA SER A 370 -21.65 5.88 11.34
C SER A 370 -21.87 6.73 12.60
N SER A 371 -21.22 7.89 12.70
CA SER A 371 -21.23 8.79 13.86
C SER A 371 -22.20 9.98 13.74
N ILE A 372 -22.92 10.11 12.62
CA ILE A 372 -23.77 11.28 12.28
C ILE A 372 -24.83 11.65 13.33
N LEU A 373 -25.30 10.68 14.13
CA LEU A 373 -26.36 10.91 15.12
C LEU A 373 -25.83 11.35 16.48
N GLU A 374 -24.56 11.05 16.78
CA GLU A 374 -23.98 11.21 18.12
C GLU A 374 -22.89 12.28 18.15
N ASP A 375 -22.19 12.50 17.03
CA ASP A 375 -21.04 13.40 16.92
C ASP A 375 -21.36 14.66 16.09
N LYS A 376 -21.49 15.79 16.78
CA LYS A 376 -21.72 17.10 16.13
C LYS A 376 -20.61 17.46 15.13
N PRO A 377 -19.30 17.28 15.40
CA PRO A 377 -18.25 17.47 14.42
C PRO A 377 -18.49 16.72 13.10
N SER A 378 -18.79 15.42 13.14
CA SER A 378 -19.07 14.61 11.95
C SER A 378 -20.30 15.11 11.19
N GLU A 379 -21.35 15.53 11.91
CA GLU A 379 -22.52 16.20 11.31
C GLU A 379 -22.13 17.48 10.54
N HIS A 380 -21.29 18.34 11.13
CA HIS A 380 -20.85 19.58 10.49
C HIS A 380 -20.00 19.31 9.26
N ILE A 381 -19.12 18.30 9.31
CA ILE A 381 -18.30 17.89 8.17
C ILE A 381 -19.18 17.44 7.01
N ILE A 382 -20.17 16.56 7.26
CA ILE A 382 -21.10 16.10 6.21
C ILE A 382 -21.86 17.28 5.59
N ARG A 383 -22.35 18.22 6.40
CA ARG A 383 -23.05 19.42 5.88
C ARG A 383 -22.12 20.30 5.02
N ALA A 384 -20.86 20.45 5.43
CA ALA A 384 -19.88 21.21 4.67
C ALA A 384 -19.57 20.51 3.32
N ILE A 385 -19.43 19.19 3.31
CA ILE A 385 -19.23 18.39 2.10
C ILE A 385 -20.42 18.56 1.15
N LEU A 386 -21.65 18.43 1.65
CA LEU A 386 -22.87 18.59 0.85
C LEU A 386 -22.96 19.98 0.21
N ALA A 387 -22.72 21.04 0.99
CA ALA A 387 -22.74 22.41 0.48
C ALA A 387 -21.64 22.67 -0.56
N MET A 388 -20.46 22.08 -0.39
CA MET A 388 -19.37 22.14 -1.36
C MET A 388 -19.77 21.44 -2.67
N CYS A 389 -20.30 20.21 -2.58
CA CYS A 389 -20.74 19.45 -3.75
C CYS A 389 -21.87 20.17 -4.50
N GLU A 390 -22.81 20.78 -3.80
CA GLU A 390 -23.85 21.63 -4.40
C GLU A 390 -23.22 22.78 -5.20
N GLY A 391 -22.24 23.49 -4.63
CA GLY A 391 -21.53 24.58 -5.30
C GLY A 391 -20.70 24.14 -6.52
N LEU A 392 -20.24 22.88 -6.55
CA LEU A 392 -19.49 22.30 -7.66
C LEU A 392 -20.37 21.54 -8.68
N GLY A 393 -21.69 21.42 -8.42
CA GLY A 393 -22.61 20.67 -9.27
C GLY A 393 -22.40 19.15 -9.22
N MET A 394 -21.86 18.64 -8.12
CA MET A 394 -21.56 17.21 -7.92
C MET A 394 -22.68 16.50 -7.15
N ASN A 395 -23.00 15.28 -7.55
CA ASN A 395 -23.91 14.43 -6.78
C ASN A 395 -23.19 13.83 -5.56
N VAL A 396 -23.94 13.49 -4.51
CA VAL A 396 -23.38 12.89 -3.30
C VAL A 396 -24.04 11.55 -3.00
N VAL A 397 -23.21 10.56 -2.68
CA VAL A 397 -23.63 9.27 -2.12
C VAL A 397 -23.02 9.12 -0.74
N ALA A 398 -23.82 8.80 0.27
CA ALA A 398 -23.34 8.49 1.60
C ALA A 398 -23.22 6.97 1.79
N GLU A 399 -22.06 6.51 2.27
CA GLU A 399 -21.78 5.08 2.45
C GLU A 399 -21.96 4.60 3.89
N GLY A 400 -22.11 3.29 4.06
CA GLY A 400 -22.19 2.68 5.38
C GLY A 400 -23.47 3.02 6.14
N ILE A 401 -24.57 3.29 5.44
CA ILE A 401 -25.87 3.52 6.08
C ILE A 401 -26.43 2.19 6.62
N GLU A 402 -26.60 2.11 7.93
CA GLU A 402 -27.07 0.89 8.61
C GLU A 402 -28.47 1.07 9.22
N THR A 403 -28.91 2.30 9.48
CA THR A 403 -30.18 2.59 10.17
C THR A 403 -31.04 3.60 9.42
N ASP A 404 -32.37 3.49 9.54
CA ASP A 404 -33.29 4.49 8.99
C ASP A 404 -33.11 5.89 9.57
N ALA A 405 -32.63 5.99 10.82
CA ALA A 405 -32.32 7.26 11.46
C ALA A 405 -31.15 7.98 10.75
N GLN A 406 -30.08 7.26 10.40
CA GLN A 406 -28.97 7.80 9.59
C GLN A 406 -29.48 8.24 8.21
N ALA A 407 -30.28 7.42 7.53
CA ALA A 407 -30.85 7.74 6.22
C ALA A 407 -31.74 9.00 6.27
N ALA A 408 -32.59 9.12 7.29
CA ALA A 408 -33.44 10.28 7.50
C ALA A 408 -32.59 11.55 7.71
N ARG A 409 -31.56 11.47 8.55
CA ARG A 409 -30.68 12.61 8.82
C ARG A 409 -29.91 13.08 7.58
N LEU A 410 -29.39 12.14 6.79
CA LEU A 410 -28.74 12.45 5.52
C LEU A 410 -29.70 13.09 4.51
N THR A 411 -30.95 12.62 4.47
CA THR A 411 -32.00 13.20 3.61
C THR A 411 -32.35 14.62 4.04
N GLU A 412 -32.42 14.90 5.34
CA GLU A 412 -32.63 16.25 5.89
C GLU A 412 -31.53 17.23 5.46
N PHE A 413 -30.29 16.76 5.34
CA PHE A 413 -29.17 17.59 4.88
C PHE A 413 -29.11 17.76 3.36
N GLY A 414 -30.01 17.11 2.62
CA GLY A 414 -30.05 17.21 1.16
C GLY A 414 -29.21 16.14 0.43
N CYS A 415 -28.71 15.11 1.12
CA CYS A 415 -28.06 14.00 0.46
C CYS A 415 -29.07 13.21 -0.38
N THR A 416 -28.75 12.95 -1.65
CA THR A 416 -29.64 12.29 -2.61
C THR A 416 -29.37 10.80 -2.72
N GLY A 417 -28.10 10.38 -2.69
CA GLY A 417 -27.69 8.99 -2.86
C GLY A 417 -27.29 8.33 -1.55
N GLY A 418 -27.54 7.03 -1.42
CA GLY A 418 -27.16 6.26 -0.25
C GLY A 418 -26.76 4.83 -0.59
N GLN A 419 -25.82 4.31 0.18
CA GLN A 419 -25.36 2.94 0.11
C GLN A 419 -25.08 2.41 1.51
N GLY A 420 -25.43 1.15 1.76
CA GLY A 420 -25.20 0.52 3.05
C GLY A 420 -26.06 -0.71 3.29
N TYR A 421 -25.83 -1.37 4.42
CA TYR A 421 -26.51 -2.62 4.77
C TYR A 421 -28.00 -2.45 5.06
N LEU A 422 -28.46 -1.22 5.31
CA LEU A 422 -29.88 -0.89 5.36
C LEU A 422 -30.60 -1.23 4.04
N PHE A 423 -29.95 -1.01 2.90
CA PHE A 423 -30.55 -1.17 1.57
C PHE A 423 -30.23 -2.52 0.91
N GLY A 424 -29.12 -3.13 1.32
CA GLY A 424 -28.74 -4.45 0.86
C GLY A 424 -27.25 -4.72 1.06
N LYS A 425 -26.93 -5.97 1.39
CA LYS A 425 -25.55 -6.43 1.40
C LYS A 425 -25.06 -6.70 -0.04
N PRO A 426 -23.75 -6.65 -0.28
CA PRO A 426 -23.19 -7.11 -1.55
C PRO A 426 -23.61 -8.55 -1.84
N ASN A 427 -24.15 -8.80 -3.04
CA ASN A 427 -24.66 -10.10 -3.46
C ASN A 427 -24.06 -10.55 -4.79
N ASN A 428 -24.05 -11.85 -5.06
CA ASN A 428 -23.58 -12.38 -6.35
C ASN A 428 -24.54 -12.01 -7.49
N SER A 429 -24.09 -12.19 -8.74
CA SER A 429 -24.87 -11.84 -9.93
C SER A 429 -26.27 -12.49 -9.98
N GLU A 430 -26.42 -13.72 -9.48
CA GLU A 430 -27.69 -14.45 -9.53
C GLU A 430 -28.72 -13.86 -8.57
N LEU A 431 -28.30 -13.58 -7.33
CA LEU A 431 -29.14 -12.97 -6.30
C LEU A 431 -29.49 -11.52 -6.66
N THR A 432 -28.54 -10.76 -7.23
CA THR A 432 -28.80 -9.41 -7.73
C THR A 432 -29.85 -9.42 -8.83
N MET A 433 -29.79 -10.38 -9.76
CA MET A 433 -30.83 -10.53 -10.79
C MET A 433 -32.18 -10.93 -10.20
N ALA A 434 -32.22 -11.84 -9.22
CA ALA A 434 -33.46 -12.21 -8.54
C ALA A 434 -34.13 -11.00 -7.86
N PHE A 435 -33.33 -10.19 -7.17
CA PHE A 435 -33.79 -8.92 -6.58
C PHE A 435 -34.33 -7.96 -7.63
N LEU A 436 -33.64 -7.79 -8.76
CA LEU A 436 -34.11 -6.94 -9.86
C LEU A 436 -35.39 -7.47 -10.51
N HIS A 437 -35.57 -8.79 -10.60
CA HIS A 437 -36.80 -9.40 -11.09
C HIS A 437 -38.00 -9.06 -10.19
N GLU A 438 -37.81 -9.09 -8.87
CA GLU A 438 -38.86 -8.76 -7.90
C GLU A 438 -39.22 -7.27 -7.92
N VAL A 439 -38.22 -6.39 -7.94
CA VAL A 439 -38.42 -4.94 -7.83
C VAL A 439 -38.84 -4.28 -9.16
N TYR A 440 -38.28 -4.74 -10.28
CA TYR A 440 -38.47 -4.12 -11.60
C TYR A 440 -39.28 -4.97 -12.58
N GLY A 441 -39.66 -6.19 -12.23
CA GLY A 441 -40.44 -7.08 -13.12
C GLY A 441 -39.70 -7.45 -14.40
N VAL A 442 -38.36 -7.40 -14.41
CA VAL A 442 -37.52 -7.72 -15.58
C VAL A 442 -37.95 -9.09 -16.10
N LYS A 443 -38.25 -9.25 -17.39
CA LYS A 443 -38.43 -10.60 -17.96
C LYS A 443 -37.08 -11.08 -18.44
N LYS A 444 -36.71 -12.31 -18.08
CA LYS A 444 -35.51 -13.00 -18.59
C LYS A 444 -35.51 -12.86 -20.12
N ARG A 445 -34.61 -12.06 -20.71
CA ARG A 445 -34.49 -11.99 -22.17
C ARG A 445 -34.17 -13.40 -22.64
N SER A 446 -35.13 -14.05 -23.31
CA SER A 446 -34.93 -15.33 -23.96
C SER A 446 -33.73 -15.20 -24.88
N ARG A 447 -32.72 -16.06 -24.68
CA ARG A 447 -31.63 -16.26 -25.64
C ARG A 447 -32.29 -16.55 -26.99
N ILE A 448 -32.30 -15.58 -27.89
CA ILE A 448 -32.53 -15.85 -29.30
C ILE A 448 -31.23 -16.46 -29.79
N ALA A 449 -31.22 -17.78 -29.92
CA ALA A 449 -30.22 -18.47 -30.70
C ALA A 449 -30.37 -18.01 -32.16
N VAL A 450 -29.31 -17.43 -32.72
CA VAL A 450 -29.04 -17.42 -34.16
C VAL A 450 -27.64 -17.94 -34.35
#